data_AF-A0A453RNH4-F1
#
_entry.id   AF-A0A453RNH4-F1
#
_cell.length_a   1.000
_cell.length_b   1.000
_cell.length_c   1.000
_cell.angle_alpha   90.00
_cell.angle_beta   90.00
_cell.angle_gamma   90.00
#
_symmetry.space_group_name_H-M   'P 1'
#
loop_
_entity.id
_entity.type
_entity.pdbx_description
1 polymer ?
#
loop_
_entity_poly.entity_id
_entity_poly.type
_entity_poly.pdbx_seq_one_letter_code
_entity_poly.pdbx_strand_id
1 'polypeptide(L)'
;GLERTEAEVRAMYDHWLARHGHSYNALGEYDRRFQAFWDNLRLVDAHNADADAHGFRLGMNRFADLTNDEFRAAYLGAIPSGLGRHAVGERYLHDGADALPESVDWRAKGAVAPVKNQGQCGSCWAFSAVGAVEGINKIVTGDLVTLSEQELMECVSINLDACR
;
A
#
# COMPACT_ATOMS: atom_id res chain seq x y z
N GLY A 1 19.08 15.95 -21.03
CA GLY A 1 19.97 15.19 -20.13
C GLY A 1 20.28 13.88 -20.80
N LEU A 2 21.50 13.36 -20.69
CA LEU A 2 21.86 12.09 -21.33
C LEU A 2 20.91 10.99 -20.83
N GLU A 3 20.18 10.36 -21.75
CA GLU A 3 19.46 9.13 -21.45
C GLU A 3 20.46 8.05 -21.03
N ARG A 4 20.12 7.32 -19.95
CA ARG A 4 20.94 6.19 -19.50
C ARG A 4 20.90 5.08 -20.56
N THR A 5 22.03 4.45 -20.78
CA THR A 5 22.17 3.31 -21.67
C THR A 5 21.49 2.08 -21.07
N GLU A 6 21.10 1.11 -21.92
CA GLU A 6 20.54 -0.15 -21.46
C GLU A 6 21.46 -0.87 -20.46
N ALA A 7 22.77 -0.88 -20.72
CA ALA A 7 23.75 -1.52 -19.84
C ALA A 7 23.77 -0.90 -18.44
N GLU A 8 23.69 0.43 -18.34
CA GLU A 8 23.60 1.12 -17.05
C GLU A 8 22.31 0.77 -16.31
N VAL A 9 21.17 0.76 -17.00
CA VAL A 9 19.88 0.44 -16.37
C VAL A 9 19.82 -1.03 -15.97
N ARG A 10 20.42 -1.95 -16.74
CA ARG A 10 20.53 -3.37 -16.34
C ARG A 10 21.35 -3.55 -15.07
N ALA A 11 22.49 -2.86 -14.96
CA ALA A 11 23.28 -2.87 -13.73
C ALA A 11 22.51 -2.29 -12.52
N MET A 12 21.71 -1.23 -12.73
CA MET A 12 20.82 -0.70 -11.69
C MET A 12 19.74 -1.70 -11.30
N TYR A 13 19.17 -2.41 -12.27
CA TYR A 13 18.14 -3.42 -12.04
C TYR A 13 18.69 -4.62 -11.27
N ASP A 14 19.87 -5.13 -11.62
CA ASP A 14 20.53 -6.22 -10.89
C ASP A 14 20.81 -5.83 -9.42
N HIS A 15 21.24 -4.60 -9.17
CA HIS A 15 21.40 -4.09 -7.81
C HIS A 15 20.05 -3.99 -7.07
N TRP A 16 19.01 -3.53 -7.76
CA TRP A 16 17.66 -3.44 -7.20
C TRP A 16 17.09 -4.82 -6.85
N LEU A 17 17.28 -5.82 -7.71
CA LEU A 17 16.87 -7.22 -7.48
C LEU A 17 17.52 -7.78 -6.21
N ALA A 18 18.85 -7.61 -6.08
CA ALA A 18 19.60 -8.06 -4.91
C ALA A 18 19.10 -7.39 -3.62
N ARG A 19 18.79 -6.09 -3.67
CA ARG A 19 18.28 -5.33 -2.52
C ARG A 19 16.88 -5.75 -2.08
N HIS A 20 16.01 -6.11 -3.02
CA HIS A 20 14.61 -6.43 -2.75
C HIS A 20 14.34 -7.95 -2.67
N GLY A 21 15.35 -8.78 -2.88
CA GLY A 21 15.25 -10.24 -2.77
C GLY A 21 14.47 -10.90 -3.90
N HIS A 22 14.44 -10.28 -5.09
CA HIS A 22 13.76 -10.85 -6.25
C HIS A 22 14.69 -11.80 -7.02
N SER A 23 14.17 -12.96 -7.42
CA SER A 23 14.84 -13.91 -8.30
C SER A 23 13.84 -14.46 -9.32
N TYR A 24 14.18 -14.33 -10.62
CA TYR A 24 13.31 -14.76 -11.71
C TYR A 24 13.92 -15.98 -12.41
N ASN A 25 13.20 -17.10 -12.38
CA ASN A 25 13.67 -18.39 -12.91
C ASN A 25 12.95 -18.79 -14.21
N ALA A 26 11.86 -18.09 -14.57
CA ALA A 26 11.12 -18.37 -15.80
C ALA A 26 11.80 -17.71 -17.00
N LEU A 27 11.83 -18.44 -18.13
CA LEU A 27 12.42 -17.97 -19.38
C LEU A 27 11.76 -16.66 -19.83
N GLY A 28 12.56 -15.62 -20.06
CA GLY A 28 12.08 -14.32 -20.51
C GLY A 28 11.41 -13.45 -19.44
N GLU A 29 11.21 -13.94 -18.22
CA GLU A 29 10.62 -13.13 -17.15
C GLU A 29 11.56 -12.00 -16.72
N TYR A 30 12.87 -12.26 -16.63
CA TYR A 30 13.86 -11.24 -16.32
C TYR A 30 13.78 -10.04 -17.27
N ASP A 31 13.77 -10.27 -18.58
CA ASP A 31 13.72 -9.19 -19.56
C ASP A 31 12.38 -8.43 -19.52
N ARG A 32 11.26 -9.14 -19.33
CA ARG A 32 9.94 -8.49 -19.20
C ARG A 32 9.88 -7.58 -17.97
N ARG A 33 10.39 -8.05 -16.82
CA ARG A 33 10.47 -7.29 -15.56
C ARG A 33 11.46 -6.13 -15.67
N PHE A 34 12.58 -6.34 -16.36
CA PHE A 34 13.54 -5.28 -16.68
C PHE A 34 12.90 -4.15 -17.51
N GLN A 35 12.07 -4.47 -18.51
CA GLN A 35 11.39 -3.43 -19.29
C GLN A 35 10.44 -2.60 -18.41
N ALA A 36 9.63 -3.24 -17.57
CA ALA A 36 8.78 -2.54 -16.61
C ALA A 36 9.61 -1.66 -15.63
N PHE A 37 10.74 -2.18 -15.15
CA PHE A 37 11.69 -1.43 -14.33
C PHE A 37 12.23 -0.19 -15.04
N TRP A 38 12.61 -0.31 -16.30
CA TRP A 38 13.12 0.80 -17.08
C TRP A 38 12.04 1.87 -17.30
N ASP A 39 10.83 1.46 -17.67
CA ASP A 39 9.72 2.40 -17.87
C ASP A 39 9.37 3.13 -16.56
N ASN A 40 9.36 2.42 -15.43
CA ASN A 40 9.15 3.03 -14.12
C ASN A 40 10.31 3.96 -13.72
N LEU A 41 11.56 3.64 -14.07
CA LEU A 41 12.69 4.54 -13.83
C LEU A 41 12.52 5.86 -14.58
N ARG A 42 12.12 5.80 -15.85
CA ARG A 42 11.83 7.00 -16.66
C ARG A 42 10.71 7.83 -16.03
N LEU A 43 9.64 7.17 -15.57
CA LEU A 43 8.52 7.82 -14.87
C LEU A 43 8.99 8.51 -13.59
N VAL A 44 9.83 7.85 -12.79
CA VAL A 44 10.38 8.41 -11.55
C VAL A 44 11.27 9.61 -11.83
N ASP A 45 12.16 9.54 -12.81
CA ASP A 45 13.03 10.67 -13.16
C ASP A 45 12.22 11.87 -13.67
N ALA A 46 11.24 11.63 -14.54
CA ALA A 46 10.38 12.67 -15.09
C ALA A 46 9.57 13.37 -13.99
N HIS A 47 8.93 12.60 -13.10
CA HIS A 47 8.21 13.14 -11.95
C HIS A 47 9.14 13.91 -11.01
N ASN A 48 10.32 13.36 -10.71
CA ASN A 48 11.22 13.96 -9.75
C ASN A 48 11.95 15.22 -10.26
N ALA A 49 11.96 15.43 -11.58
CA ALA A 49 12.46 16.65 -12.21
C ALA A 49 11.64 17.88 -11.84
N ASP A 50 10.34 17.71 -11.54
CA ASP A 50 9.42 18.77 -11.10
C ASP A 50 8.76 18.45 -9.74
N ALA A 51 9.51 17.76 -8.87
CA ALA A 51 8.99 17.30 -7.58
C ALA A 51 8.47 18.43 -6.68
N ASP A 52 9.03 19.64 -6.80
CA ASP A 52 8.63 20.79 -6.00
C ASP A 52 7.23 21.29 -6.41
N ALA A 53 6.87 21.20 -7.70
CA ALA A 53 5.51 21.47 -8.17
C ALA A 53 4.52 20.36 -7.79
N HIS A 54 4.99 19.10 -7.74
CA HIS A 54 4.16 17.96 -7.35
C HIS A 54 3.93 17.85 -5.84
N GLY A 55 4.81 18.41 -5.00
CA GLY A 55 4.74 18.31 -3.54
C GLY A 55 5.13 16.94 -2.98
N PHE A 56 5.57 16.00 -3.82
CA PHE A 56 6.10 14.70 -3.42
C PHE A 56 7.07 14.13 -4.46
N ARG A 57 7.87 13.15 -4.03
CA ARG A 57 8.84 12.43 -4.87
C ARG A 57 8.47 10.97 -5.00
N LEU A 58 8.76 10.39 -6.17
CA LEU A 58 8.68 8.96 -6.40
C LEU A 58 10.04 8.30 -6.17
N GLY A 59 10.04 6.99 -5.96
CA GLY A 59 11.24 6.20 -5.79
C GLY A 59 11.05 4.77 -6.30
N MET A 60 12.16 4.14 -6.67
CA MET A 60 12.21 2.75 -7.14
C MET A 60 12.03 1.78 -5.96
N ASN A 61 10.78 1.58 -5.54
CA ASN A 61 10.39 0.71 -4.43
C ASN A 61 10.23 -0.76 -4.87
N ARG A 62 9.69 -1.62 -3.99
CA ARG A 62 9.49 -3.07 -4.25
C ARG A 62 8.57 -3.42 -5.42
N PHE A 63 7.87 -2.45 -6.00
CA PHE A 63 6.96 -2.64 -7.13
C PHE A 63 7.54 -2.10 -8.44
N ALA A 64 8.81 -1.69 -8.43
CA ALA A 64 9.43 -0.99 -9.54
C ALA A 64 9.52 -1.83 -10.83
N ASP A 65 9.44 -3.15 -10.77
CA ASP A 65 9.49 -4.04 -11.94
C ASP A 65 8.11 -4.59 -12.36
N LEU A 66 7.03 -3.97 -11.86
CA LEU A 66 5.67 -4.27 -12.25
C LEU A 66 5.12 -3.16 -13.16
N THR A 67 4.32 -3.54 -14.14
CA THR A 67 3.50 -2.55 -14.84
C THR A 67 2.36 -2.08 -13.93
N ASN A 68 1.75 -0.94 -14.25
CA ASN A 68 0.61 -0.45 -13.48
C ASN A 68 -0.56 -1.46 -13.50
N ASP A 69 -0.81 -2.13 -14.63
CA ASP A 69 -1.87 -3.13 -14.74
C ASP A 69 -1.60 -4.37 -13.87
N GLU A 70 -0.35 -4.85 -13.85
CA GLU A 70 0.05 -5.95 -12.95
C GLU A 70 -0.10 -5.56 -11.48
N PHE A 71 0.33 -4.35 -11.13
CA PHE A 71 0.18 -3.83 -9.77
C PHE A 71 -1.29 -3.75 -9.36
N ARG A 72 -2.16 -3.25 -10.25
CA ARG A 72 -3.60 -3.13 -10.01
C ARG A 72 -4.26 -4.48 -9.84
N ALA A 73 -3.90 -5.46 -10.67
CA ALA A 73 -4.47 -6.80 -10.61
C ALA A 73 -4.08 -7.55 -9.32
N ALA A 74 -2.85 -7.34 -8.80
CA ALA A 74 -2.33 -8.12 -7.68
C ALA A 74 -2.50 -7.45 -6.30
N TYR A 75 -2.46 -6.12 -6.21
CA TYR A 75 -2.35 -5.41 -4.92
C TYR A 75 -3.54 -4.52 -4.56
N LEU A 76 -4.44 -4.23 -5.51
CA LEU A 76 -5.65 -3.47 -5.20
C LEU A 76 -6.78 -4.42 -4.79
N GLY A 77 -7.43 -4.11 -3.67
CA GLY A 77 -8.62 -4.83 -3.24
C GLY A 77 -9.85 -4.39 -4.04
N ALA A 78 -10.68 -5.36 -4.44
CA ALA A 78 -12.02 -5.07 -4.92
C ALA A 78 -12.90 -4.76 -3.69
N ILE A 79 -13.25 -3.49 -3.49
CA ILE A 79 -14.39 -3.13 -2.64
C ILE A 79 -15.63 -3.18 -3.54
N PRO A 80 -16.58 -4.11 -3.33
CA PRO A 80 -17.78 -4.20 -4.15
C PRO A 80 -18.53 -2.89 -4.03
N SER A 81 -18.81 -2.29 -5.18
CA SER A 81 -19.85 -1.30 -5.34
C SER A 81 -21.18 -1.97 -4.96
N GLY A 82 -21.66 -1.73 -3.74
CA GLY A 82 -22.93 -2.31 -3.29
C GLY A 82 -22.98 -2.79 -1.84
N LEU A 83 -21.94 -2.61 -1.02
CA LEU A 83 -22.12 -2.58 0.43
C LEU A 83 -23.11 -1.44 0.72
N GLY A 84 -24.38 -1.82 0.89
CA GLY A 84 -25.49 -0.88 0.97
C GLY A 84 -25.20 0.18 2.03
N ARG A 85 -25.75 1.39 1.81
CA ARG A 85 -25.86 2.42 2.85
C ARG A 85 -26.74 1.89 3.98
N HIS A 86 -26.23 0.96 4.78
CA HIS A 86 -26.84 0.59 6.04
C HIS A 86 -26.52 1.71 7.01
N ALA A 87 -27.60 2.35 7.48
CA ALA A 87 -27.69 3.50 8.36
C ALA A 87 -26.34 4.01 8.86
N VAL A 88 -25.95 5.21 8.38
CA VAL A 88 -24.98 6.04 9.10
C VAL A 88 -25.55 6.16 10.51
N GLY A 89 -25.02 5.38 11.46
CA GLY A 89 -25.40 5.54 12.85
C GLY A 89 -25.06 6.98 13.20
N GLU A 90 -25.99 7.71 13.81
CA GLU A 90 -25.82 9.10 14.24
C GLU A 90 -24.75 9.27 15.35
N ARG A 91 -23.80 8.33 15.48
CA ARG A 91 -22.82 8.28 16.57
C ARG A 91 -21.69 9.28 16.44
N TYR A 92 -21.57 10.01 15.33
CA TYR A 92 -20.62 11.11 15.22
C TYR A 92 -21.30 12.35 14.63
N LEU A 93 -21.89 13.13 15.52
CA LEU A 93 -22.26 14.52 15.26
C LEU A 93 -21.23 15.38 15.97
N HIS A 94 -20.25 15.88 15.22
CA HIS A 94 -19.41 16.97 15.72
C HIS A 94 -20.28 18.23 15.73
N ASP A 95 -20.50 18.80 16.91
CA ASP A 95 -21.32 20.01 17.09
C ASP A 95 -20.55 21.32 16.83
N GLY A 96 -19.28 21.21 16.40
CA GLY A 96 -18.42 22.34 16.06
C GLY A 96 -17.97 23.19 17.25
N ALA A 97 -18.28 22.77 18.49
CA ALA A 97 -17.93 23.51 19.69
C ALA A 97 -16.56 23.13 20.29
N ASP A 98 -15.99 22.00 19.87
CA ASP A 98 -14.72 21.51 20.39
C ASP A 98 -13.52 22.25 19.82
N ALA A 99 -12.61 22.67 20.71
CA ALA A 99 -11.29 23.15 20.32
C ALA A 99 -10.42 21.95 19.89
N LEU A 100 -10.25 21.76 18.59
CA LEU A 100 -9.44 20.68 18.03
C LEU A 100 -7.95 21.02 18.03
N PRO A 101 -7.06 20.03 18.22
CA PRO A 101 -5.63 20.23 18.06
C PRO A 101 -5.26 20.53 16.60
N GLU A 102 -4.21 21.31 16.38
CA GLU A 102 -3.68 21.64 15.04
C GLU A 102 -3.22 20.39 14.27
N SER A 103 -2.70 19.38 14.99
CA SER A 103 -2.30 18.10 14.41
C SER A 103 -2.47 16.94 15.39
N VAL A 104 -2.67 15.74 14.85
CA VAL A 104 -2.75 14.50 15.63
C VAL A 104 -1.91 13.43 14.94
N ASP A 105 -1.02 12.79 15.71
CA ASP A 105 -0.31 11.59 15.30
C ASP A 105 -0.54 10.47 16.32
N TRP A 106 -1.36 9.47 15.95
CA TRP A 106 -1.64 8.32 16.81
C TRP A 106 -0.44 7.40 17.00
N ARG A 107 0.57 7.44 16.10
CA ARG A 107 1.82 6.69 16.28
C ARG A 107 2.60 7.23 17.47
N ALA A 108 2.67 8.56 17.61
CA ALA A 108 3.31 9.22 18.75
C ALA A 108 2.59 8.90 20.08
N LYS A 109 1.31 8.53 20.02
CA LYS A 109 0.51 8.06 21.16
C LYS A 109 0.58 6.54 21.38
N GLY A 110 1.37 5.82 20.57
CA GLY A 110 1.51 4.36 20.65
C GLY A 110 0.24 3.60 20.29
N ALA A 111 -0.67 4.20 19.51
CA ALA A 111 -1.96 3.63 19.10
C ALA A 111 -1.99 3.16 17.64
N VAL A 112 -0.82 2.84 17.09
CA VAL A 112 -0.66 2.32 15.74
C VAL A 112 0.33 1.15 15.78
N ALA A 113 -0.10 -0.03 15.36
CA ALA A 113 0.74 -1.21 15.24
C ALA A 113 1.78 -1.05 14.11
N PRO A 114 2.86 -1.87 14.09
CA PRO A 114 3.82 -1.88 12.99
C PRO A 114 3.13 -2.08 11.63
N VAL A 115 3.72 -1.51 10.57
CA VAL A 115 3.20 -1.65 9.20
C VAL A 115 3.24 -3.12 8.79
N LYS A 116 2.10 -3.62 8.30
CA LYS A 116 1.94 -5.00 7.82
C LYS A 116 1.91 -5.03 6.28
N ASN A 117 1.92 -6.24 5.70
CA ASN A 117 1.92 -6.45 4.24
C ASN A 117 0.80 -7.41 3.84
N GLN A 118 -0.18 -6.92 3.06
CA GLN A 118 -1.30 -7.72 2.57
C GLN A 118 -0.90 -8.79 1.53
N GLY A 119 0.29 -8.69 0.95
CA GLY A 119 0.72 -9.56 -0.13
C GLY A 119 -0.06 -9.33 -1.43
N GLN A 120 -0.17 -10.35 -2.26
CA GLN A 120 -0.90 -10.33 -3.53
C GLN A 120 -2.35 -10.79 -3.31
N CYS A 121 -3.02 -10.12 -2.39
CA CYS A 121 -4.36 -10.48 -1.91
C CYS A 121 -5.10 -9.17 -1.67
N GLY A 122 -6.32 -9.06 -2.18
CA GLY A 122 -7.20 -7.90 -2.09
C GLY A 122 -7.77 -7.65 -0.70
N SER A 123 -7.02 -7.98 0.36
CA SER A 123 -7.43 -7.98 1.76
C SER A 123 -7.28 -6.62 2.45
N CYS A 124 -6.96 -5.55 1.73
CA CYS A 124 -6.75 -4.21 2.31
C CYS A 124 -7.91 -3.72 3.20
N TRP A 125 -9.15 -4.16 2.92
CA TRP A 125 -10.33 -3.89 3.74
C TRP A 125 -10.21 -4.48 5.16
N ALA A 126 -9.66 -5.69 5.30
CA ALA A 126 -9.44 -6.35 6.57
C ALA A 126 -8.34 -5.65 7.38
N PHE A 127 -7.22 -5.31 6.72
CA PHE A 127 -6.13 -4.54 7.34
C PHE A 127 -6.61 -3.16 7.83
N SER A 128 -7.46 -2.48 7.05
CA SER A 128 -8.06 -1.21 7.43
C SER A 128 -8.93 -1.34 8.68
N ALA A 129 -9.82 -2.34 8.71
CA ALA A 129 -10.69 -2.59 9.85
C ALA A 129 -9.88 -2.96 11.11
N VAL A 130 -8.92 -3.87 10.99
CA VAL A 130 -8.05 -4.28 12.10
C VAL A 130 -7.28 -3.09 12.65
N GLY A 131 -6.61 -2.28 11.82
CA GLY A 131 -5.83 -1.14 12.28
C GLY A 131 -6.67 -0.12 13.08
N ALA A 132 -7.93 0.11 12.68
CA ALA A 132 -8.85 0.96 13.42
C ALA A 132 -9.23 0.36 14.79
N VAL A 133 -9.50 -0.95 14.85
CA VAL A 133 -9.84 -1.66 16.10
C VAL A 133 -8.65 -1.73 17.06
N GLU A 134 -7.45 -1.99 16.55
CA GLU A 134 -6.20 -1.95 17.33
C GLU A 134 -5.98 -0.57 17.96
N GLY A 135 -6.20 0.50 17.17
CA GLY A 135 -6.07 1.88 17.63
C GLY A 135 -7.06 2.24 18.74
N ILE A 136 -8.35 1.93 18.56
CA ILE A 136 -9.35 2.22 19.60
C ILE A 136 -9.14 1.35 20.85
N ASN A 137 -8.68 0.10 20.70
CA ASN A 137 -8.33 -0.74 21.84
C ASN A 137 -7.24 -0.08 22.69
N LYS A 138 -6.16 0.42 22.05
CA LYS A 138 -5.11 1.16 22.76
C LYS A 138 -5.65 2.39 23.49
N ILE A 139 -6.54 3.15 22.85
CA ILE A 139 -7.11 4.38 23.43
C ILE A 139 -7.95 4.07 24.68
N VAL A 140 -8.77 3.02 24.63
CA VAL A 140 -9.72 2.70 25.70
C VAL A 140 -9.07 1.90 26.84
N THR A 141 -8.21 0.94 26.50
CA THR A 141 -7.66 -0.03 27.46
C THR A 141 -6.24 0.30 27.91
N GLY A 142 -5.50 1.07 27.11
CA GLY A 142 -4.07 1.29 27.30
C GLY A 142 -3.19 0.24 26.63
N ASP A 143 -3.76 -0.83 26.05
CA ASP A 143 -3.00 -1.93 25.45
C ASP A 143 -3.05 -1.90 23.92
N LEU A 144 -1.88 -1.95 23.28
CA LEU A 144 -1.78 -2.13 21.84
C LEU A 144 -1.52 -3.61 21.57
N VAL A 145 -2.53 -4.30 21.08
CA VAL A 145 -2.45 -5.70 20.67
C VAL A 145 -2.53 -5.79 19.15
N THR A 146 -1.82 -6.73 18.56
CA THR A 146 -1.95 -7.04 17.13
C THR A 146 -3.08 -8.04 16.93
N LEU A 147 -4.10 -7.68 16.14
CA LEU A 147 -5.26 -8.53 15.86
C LEU A 147 -5.09 -9.26 14.51
N SER A 148 -5.97 -10.23 14.24
CA SER A 148 -5.91 -11.10 13.08
C SER A 148 -6.72 -10.56 11.90
N GLU A 149 -6.06 -10.12 10.83
CA GLU A 149 -6.74 -9.84 9.56
C GLU A 149 -7.31 -11.12 8.93
N GLN A 150 -6.65 -12.26 9.16
CA GLN A 150 -7.05 -13.56 8.60
C GLN A 150 -8.42 -14.01 9.12
N GLU A 151 -8.74 -13.74 10.39
CA GLU A 151 -10.05 -14.04 10.96
C GLU A 151 -11.16 -13.32 10.20
N LEU A 152 -10.95 -12.04 9.84
CA LEU A 152 -11.91 -11.31 9.02
C LEU A 152 -12.01 -11.93 7.62
N MET A 153 -10.88 -12.25 6.99
CA MET A 153 -10.86 -12.86 5.66
C MET A 153 -11.59 -14.20 5.60
N GLU A 154 -11.53 -15.02 6.64
CA GLU A 154 -12.15 -16.35 6.69
C GLU A 154 -13.62 -16.31 7.12
N CYS A 155 -14.00 -15.41 8.02
CA CYS A 155 -15.32 -15.44 8.66
C CYS A 155 -16.31 -14.42 8.08
N VAL A 156 -15.83 -13.32 7.50
CA VAL A 156 -16.72 -12.27 6.99
C VAL A 156 -17.28 -12.68 5.64
N SER A 157 -18.56 -13.04 5.61
CA SER A 157 -19.29 -13.50 4.41
C SER A 157 -19.64 -12.35 3.44
N ILE A 158 -18.75 -11.39 3.25
CA ILE A 158 -18.86 -10.47 2.11
C ILE A 158 -18.24 -11.24 0.94
N ASN A 159 -18.96 -11.37 -0.17
CA ASN A 159 -18.54 -12.11 -1.37
C ASN A 159 -17.41 -11.35 -2.10
N LEU A 160 -16.30 -11.18 -1.40
CA LEU A 160 -15.06 -10.59 -1.86
C LEU A 160 -14.23 -11.76 -2.33
N ASP A 161 -14.25 -12.04 -3.63
CA ASP A 161 -13.25 -12.90 -4.27
C ASP A 161 -11.88 -12.19 -4.27
N ALA A 162 -11.42 -11.77 -3.09
CA ALA A 162 -10.28 -10.89 -2.90
C ALA A 162 -8.95 -11.64 -3.04
N CYS A 163 -8.94 -12.94 -2.74
CA CYS A 163 -7.69 -13.72 -2.62
C CYS A 163 -7.83 -15.16 -3.15
N ARG A 164 -8.65 -15.37 -4.19
CA ARG A 164 -8.73 -16.66 -4.90
C ARG A 164 -7.54 -16.87 -5.81
#